data_AF-A0A353XVU5-F1
#
_entry.id   AF-A0A353XVU5-F1
#
_cell.length_a   1.000
_cell.length_b   1.000
_cell.length_c   1.000
_cell.angle_alpha   90.00
_cell.angle_beta   90.00
_cell.angle_gamma   90.00
#
_symmetry.space_group_name_H-M   'P 1'
#
loop_
_entity.id
_entity.type
_entity.pdbx_description
1 polymer ?
#
loop_
_entity_poly.entity_id
_entity_poly.type
_entity_poly.pdbx_seq_one_letter_code
_entity_poly.pdbx_strand_id
1 'polypeptide(L)' 'EAMPEALRMAMVFSPLSYFIEMGYGILLKGAGVAILWDSMLGLTLLGVVIFSFGVWRFRRQFN' A
#
# COMPACT_ATOMS: atom_id res chain seq x y z
N GLU A 1 -19.74 -9.03 12.68
CA GLU A 1 -19.15 -8.23 13.78
C GLU A 1 -17.67 -8.55 13.78
N ALA A 2 -16.70 -7.71 13.44
CA ALA A 2 -16.59 -6.29 13.61
C ALA A 2 -15.58 -5.77 12.57
N MET A 3 -16.04 -4.89 11.67
CA MET A 3 -15.27 -3.74 11.23
C MET A 3 -16.27 -2.77 10.60
N PRO A 4 -16.45 -1.57 11.17
CA PRO A 4 -17.23 -0.52 10.55
C PRO A 4 -16.77 -0.30 9.10
N GLU A 5 -17.70 -0.16 8.15
CA GLU A 5 -17.35 -0.03 6.72
C GLU A 5 -16.38 1.14 6.45
N ALA A 6 -16.54 2.24 7.19
CA ALA A 6 -15.62 3.37 7.13
C ALA A 6 -14.17 3.00 7.49
N LEU A 7 -14.00 2.12 8.50
CA LEU A 7 -12.68 1.63 8.88
C LEU A 7 -12.13 0.64 7.85
N ARG A 8 -12.98 -0.15 7.19
CA ARG A 8 -12.56 -1.03 6.09
C ARG A 8 -12.04 -0.23 4.90
N MET A 9 -12.70 0.87 4.55
CA MET A 9 -12.21 1.79 3.51
C MET A 9 -10.89 2.46 3.92
N ALA A 10 -10.76 2.88 5.19
CA ALA A 10 -9.51 3.44 5.71
C ALA A 10 -8.35 2.42 5.65
N MET A 11 -8.63 1.14 5.86
CA MET A 11 -7.63 0.07 5.84
C MET A 11 -6.99 -0.13 4.45
N VAL A 12 -7.67 0.26 3.36
CA VAL A 12 -7.12 0.24 2.00
C VAL A 12 -6.00 1.27 1.82
N PHE A 13 -5.95 2.30 2.67
CA PHE A 13 -4.85 3.26 2.69
C PHE A 13 -3.66 2.79 3.53
N SER A 14 -3.79 1.69 4.27
CA SER A 14 -2.70 1.15 5.09
C SER A 14 -1.73 0.33 4.24
N PRO A 15 -0.44 0.71 4.16
CA PRO A 15 0.59 -0.09 3.49
C PRO A 15 0.73 -1.51 4.05
N LEU A 16 0.42 -1.66 5.35
CA LEU A 16 0.51 -2.91 6.08
C LEU A 16 -0.51 -3.94 5.55
N SER A 17 -1.69 -3.50 5.11
CA SER A 17 -2.71 -4.36 4.51
C SER A 17 -2.20 -5.03 3.24
N TYR A 18 -1.62 -4.25 2.33
CA TYR A 18 -1.02 -4.76 1.10
C TYR A 18 0.12 -5.74 1.39
N PHE A 19 0.95 -5.46 2.39
CA PHE A 19 2.04 -6.34 2.79
C PHE A 19 1.53 -7.70 3.31
N ILE A 20 0.50 -7.70 4.17
CA ILE A 20 -0.08 -8.93 4.71
C ILE A 20 -0.73 -9.77 3.62
N GLU A 21 -1.51 -9.16 2.71
CA GLU A 21 -2.11 -9.89 1.59
C GLU A 21 -1.07 -10.52 0.68
N MET A 22 -0.01 -9.78 0.35
CA MET A 22 1.07 -10.31 -0.48
C MET A 22 1.81 -11.45 0.23
N GLY A 23 2.15 -11.27 1.51
CA GLY A 23 2.81 -12.29 2.31
C GLY A 23 1.98 -13.57 2.42
N TYR A 24 0.68 -13.43 2.67
CA TYR A 24 -0.25 -14.57 2.74
C TYR A 24 -0.36 -15.29 1.38
N GLY A 25 -0.47 -14.52 0.29
CA GLY A 25 -0.51 -15.06 -1.08
C GLY A 25 0.74 -15.86 -1.43
N ILE A 26 1.92 -15.33 -1.12
CA ILE A 26 3.20 -16.00 -1.41
C ILE A 26 3.38 -17.23 -0.51
N LEU A 27 3.26 -17.06 0.81
CA LEU A 27 3.62 -18.10 1.78
C LEU A 27 2.62 -19.25 1.84
N LEU A 28 1.32 -18.98 1.64
CA LEU A 28 0.26 -19.98 1.85
C LEU A 28 -0.41 -20.44 0.56
N LYS A 29 -0.36 -19.65 -0.51
CA LYS A 29 -0.96 -20.00 -1.81
C LYS A 29 0.06 -20.22 -2.92
N GLY A 30 1.34 -19.95 -2.69
CA GLY A 30 2.36 -19.98 -3.75
C GLY A 30 2.03 -19.03 -4.89
N ALA A 31 1.32 -17.93 -4.60
CA ALA A 31 0.82 -17.01 -5.61
C ALA A 31 2.00 -16.35 -6.34
N GLY A 32 1.99 -16.45 -7.68
CA GLY A 32 2.98 -15.79 -8.52
C GLY A 32 2.71 -14.30 -8.69
N VAL A 33 3.68 -13.59 -9.28
CA VAL A 33 3.62 -12.13 -9.52
C VAL A 33 2.35 -11.69 -10.25
N ALA A 34 1.80 -12.54 -11.13
CA ALA A 34 0.54 -12.26 -11.84
C ALA A 34 -0.67 -12.06 -10.92
N ILE A 35 -0.68 -12.67 -9.73
CA ILE A 35 -1.79 -12.58 -8.75
C ILE A 35 -1.57 -11.41 -7.79
N LEU A 36 -0.30 -11.06 -7.53
CA LEU A 36 0.10 -10.05 -6.54
C LEU A 36 0.20 -8.64 -7.13
N TRP A 37 0.05 -8.52 -8.45
CA TRP A 37 0.26 -7.28 -9.19
C TRP A 37 -0.56 -6.10 -8.67
N ASP A 38 -1.83 -6.31 -8.32
CA ASP A 38 -2.70 -5.25 -7.81
C ASP A 38 -2.20 -4.69 -6.46
N SER A 39 -1.79 -5.57 -5.54
CA SER A 39 -1.23 -5.16 -4.25
C SER A 39 0.12 -4.46 -4.40
N MET A 40 0.96 -4.91 -5.34
CA MET A 40 2.25 -4.27 -5.65
C MET A 40 2.05 -2.88 -6.28
N LEU A 41 1.06 -2.73 -7.17
CA LEU A 41 0.69 -1.44 -7.74
C LEU A 41 0.18 -0.48 -6.66
N GLY A 42 -0.70 -0.94 -5.78
CA GLY A 42 -1.23 -0.13 -4.67
C GLY A 42 -0.12 0.40 -3.76
N LEU A 43 0.82 -0.47 -3.37
CA LEU A 43 1.95 -0.09 -2.53
C LEU A 43 2.91 0.88 -3.26
N THR A 44 3.16 0.63 -4.55
CA THR A 44 4.02 1.49 -5.37
C THR A 44 3.41 2.88 -5.52
N LEU A 45 2.10 2.97 -5.80
CA LEU A 45 1.38 4.23 -5.93
C LEU A 45 1.44 5.04 -4.63
N LEU A 46 1.19 4.41 -3.49
CA LEU A 46 1.31 5.04 -2.18
C LEU A 46 2.74 5.54 -1.92
N GLY A 47 3.74 4.70 -2.22
CA GLY A 47 5.15 5.07 -2.10
C GLY A 47 5.51 6.30 -2.95
N VAL A 48 5.08 6.33 -4.21
CA VAL A 48 5.29 7.46 -5.12
C VAL A 48 4.63 8.73 -4.59
N VAL A 49 3.37 8.66 -4.13
CA VAL A 49 2.66 9.82 -3.58
C VAL A 49 3.39 10.40 -2.37
N ILE A 50 3.77 9.56 -1.40
CA ILE A 50 4.47 9.98 -0.19
C ILE A 50 5.86 10.53 -0.54
N PHE A 51 6.58 9.86 -1.44
CA PHE A 51 7.90 10.28 -1.87
C PHE A 51 7.86 11.62 -2.61
N SER A 52 6.98 11.79 -3.59
CA SER A 52 6.78 13.05 -4.31
C SER A 52 6.37 14.18 -3.37
N PHE A 53 5.50 13.90 -2.41
CA PHE A 53 5.14 14.86 -1.36
C PHE A 53 6.35 15.25 -0.50
N GLY A 54 7.17 14.27 -0.10
CA GLY A 54 8.43 14.50 0.62
C GLY A 54 9.40 15.37 -0.17
N VAL A 55 9.60 15.08 -1.46
CA VAL A 55 10.45 15.88 -2.36
C VAL A 55 9.93 17.30 -2.50
N TRP A 56 8.62 17.47 -2.71
CA TRP A 56 8.00 18.80 -2.78
C TRP A 56 8.18 19.58 -1.47
N ARG A 57 7.92 18.93 -0.34
CA ARG A 57 8.09 19.52 1.00
C ARG A 57 9.53 19.94 1.24
N PHE A 58 10.50 19.11 0.84
CA PHE A 58 11.93 19.37 0.97
C PHE A 58 12.36 20.54 0.07
N ARG A 59 11.96 20.55 -1.20
CA ARG A 59 12.25 21.65 -2.13
C ARG A 59 11.73 23.01 -1.63
N ARG A 60 10.63 23.01 -0.86
CA ARG A 60 10.05 24.21 -0.24
C ARG A 60 10.70 24.63 1.09
N GLN A 61 11.60 23.82 1.67
CA GLN A 61 12.41 24.23 2.83
C GLN A 61 13.76 24.82 2.41
N PHE A 62 14.30 24.38 1.28
CA PHE A 62 15.60 24.81 0.78
C PHE A 62 15.52 25.91 -0.29
N ASN A 63 14.31 26.37 -0.64
CA ASN A 63 14.04 27.66 -1.29
C ASN A 63 13.37 28.59 -0.30
#